data_AF-A0A7J4EVL0-F1
#
_entry.id   AF-A0A7J4EVL0-F1
#
_cell.length_a   1.000
_cell.length_b   1.000
_cell.length_c   1.000
_cell.angle_alpha   90.00
_cell.angle_beta   90.00
_cell.angle_gamma   90.00
#
_symmetry.space_group_name_H-M   'P 1'
#
loop_
_entity.id
_entity.type
_entity.pdbx_description
1 polymer ?
#
loop_
_entity_poly.entity_id
_entity_poly.type
_entity_poly.pdbx_seq_one_letter_code
_entity_poly.pdbx_strand_id
1 'polypeptide(L)' 'LADLYNCVVLVTNQVAAKLDTFYGPSEQPIGGHIVGHAATFRFFLRKSKGDKRVAKLYDSPYLPDSEAVFRITEKGIHD' A
#
# COMPACT_ATOMS: atom_id res chain seq x y z
N LEU A 1 -10.84 -9.76 15.10
CA LEU A 1 -11.72 -8.56 15.03
C LEU A 1 -12.48 -8.55 13.71
N ALA A 2 -11.79 -8.46 12.58
CA ALA A 2 -12.39 -8.49 11.24
C ALA A 2 -13.34 -9.68 11.05
N ASP A 3 -12.89 -10.90 11.36
CA ASP A 3 -13.71 -12.11 11.17
C ASP A 3 -14.90 -12.17 12.14
N LEU A 4 -14.66 -11.85 13.42
CA LEU A 4 -15.68 -11.98 14.47
C LEU A 4 -16.85 -11.01 14.27
N TYR A 5 -16.58 -9.79 13.80
CA TYR A 5 -17.59 -8.74 13.63
C TYR A 5 -17.91 -8.43 12.16
N ASN A 6 -17.36 -9.21 11.23
CA ASN A 6 -17.48 -8.99 9.78
C ASN A 6 -17.22 -7.53 9.36
N CYS A 7 -16.12 -6.95 9.84
CA CYS A 7 -15.77 -5.55 9.59
C CYS A 7 -14.43 -5.40 8.87
N VAL A 8 -14.26 -4.30 8.13
CA VAL A 8 -12.99 -3.98 7.47
C VAL A 8 -12.01 -3.37 8.47
N VAL A 9 -10.78 -3.88 8.50
CA VAL A 9 -9.67 -3.29 9.26
C VAL A 9 -8.68 -2.69 8.29
N LEU A 10 -8.47 -1.38 8.39
CA LEU A 10 -7.50 -0.64 7.58
C LEU A 10 -6.36 -0.16 8.47
N VAL A 11 -5.13 -0.31 7.97
CA VAL A 11 -3.91 0.12 8.66
C VAL A 11 -3.03 0.92 7.72
N THR A 12 -2.42 1.98 8.23
CA THR A 12 -1.36 2.71 7.54
C THR A 12 -0.01 2.27 8.08
N ASN A 13 0.99 2.16 7.21
CA ASN A 13 2.34 1.79 7.61
C ASN A 13 3.36 2.80 7.06
N GLN A 14 4.49 2.93 7.76
CA GLN A 14 5.64 3.70 7.29
C GLN A 14 6.60 2.79 6.51
N VAL A 15 7.53 3.43 5.80
CA VAL A 15 8.57 2.76 5.02
C VAL A 15 9.95 3.13 5.55
N ALA A 16 10.89 2.20 5.42
CA ALA A 16 12.30 2.43 5.70
C ALA A 16 13.12 2.31 4.41
N ALA A 17 14.24 3.02 4.34
CA ALA A 17 15.18 2.92 3.24
C ALA A 17 15.78 1.52 3.17
N LYS A 18 15.83 0.95 1.96
CA LYS A 18 16.52 -0.30 1.66
C LYS A 18 17.77 0.02 0.83
N LEU A 19 18.94 -0.10 1.47
CA LEU A 19 20.23 0.31 0.90
C LEU A 19 20.79 -0.68 -0.13
N ASP A 20 20.33 -1.92 -0.11
CA ASP A 20 20.77 -3.01 -0.99
C ASP A 20 19.81 -3.18 -2.18
N THR A 21 19.46 -2.09 -2.85
CA THR A 21 18.57 -2.16 -4.03
C THR A 21 19.11 -1.26 -5.12
N PHE A 22 19.87 -1.86 -6.04
CA PHE A 22 20.40 -1.18 -7.22
C PHE A 22 19.30 -0.86 -8.26
N TYR A 23 18.22 -1.65 -8.28
CA TYR A 23 17.08 -1.48 -9.18
C TYR A 23 15.77 -1.80 -8.46
N GLY A 24 14.79 -0.90 -8.55
CA GLY A 24 13.48 -1.05 -7.92
C GLY A 24 13.20 0.00 -6.82
N PRO A 25 12.10 -0.16 -6.06
CA PRO A 25 11.77 0.76 -4.98
C PRO A 25 12.86 0.73 -3.90
N SER A 26 13.41 1.89 -3.56
CA SER A 26 14.41 2.05 -2.49
C SER A 26 13.81 2.02 -1.07
N GLU A 27 12.53 1.69 -0.97
CA GLU A 27 11.73 1.74 0.25
C GLU A 27 11.06 0.39 0.48
N GLN A 28 11.00 -0.04 1.73
CA GLN A 28 10.27 -1.25 2.15
C GLN A 28 9.38 -0.95 3.36
N PRO A 29 8.20 -1.58 3.47
CA PRO A 29 7.33 -1.40 4.63
C PRO A 29 8.00 -1.92 5.90
N ILE A 30 7.84 -1.21 7.01
CA ILE A 30 8.36 -1.64 8.31
C ILE A 30 7.49 -2.75 8.94
N GLY A 31 8.03 -3.46 9.92
CA GLY A 31 7.33 -4.55 10.62
C GLY A 31 7.65 -5.97 10.12
N GLY A 32 8.46 -6.08 9.07
CA GLY A 32 9.05 -7.34 8.61
C GLY A 32 8.02 -8.43 8.27
N HIS A 33 8.41 -9.69 8.46
CA HIS A 33 7.58 -10.85 8.13
C HIS A 33 6.29 -10.93 8.95
N ILE A 34 6.28 -10.44 10.20
CA ILE A 34 5.08 -10.47 11.04
C ILE A 34 3.94 -9.69 10.38
N VAL A 35 4.20 -8.43 10.02
CA VAL A 35 3.20 -7.61 9.31
C VAL A 35 2.95 -8.16 7.91
N GLY A 36 3.99 -8.65 7.23
CA GLY A 36 3.89 -9.24 5.90
C GLY A 36 2.95 -10.44 5.81
N HIS A 37 2.89 -11.29 6.84
CA HIS A 37 2.00 -12.45 6.89
C HIS A 37 0.61 -12.12 7.47
N ALA A 38 0.52 -11.13 8.35
CA ALA A 38 -0.75 -10.75 8.98
C ALA A 38 -1.66 -9.92 8.05
N ALA A 39 -1.09 -9.13 7.14
CA ALA A 39 -1.87 -8.28 6.24
C ALA A 39 -2.37 -9.06 5.01
N THR A 40 -3.70 -9.09 4.80
CA THR A 40 -4.32 -9.81 3.68
C THR A 40 -4.15 -9.09 2.34
N PHE A 41 -4.15 -7.75 2.35
CA PHE A 41 -3.93 -6.93 1.16
C PHE A 41 -2.87 -5.89 1.49
N ARG A 42 -1.91 -5.70 0.59
CA ARG A 42 -0.84 -4.71 0.80
C ARG A 42 -0.73 -3.77 -0.39
N PHE A 43 -0.79 -2.47 -0.08
CA PHE A 43 -0.72 -1.39 -1.05
C PHE A 43 0.56 -0.59 -0.83
N PHE A 44 1.22 -0.26 -1.94
CA PHE A 44 2.29 0.72 -1.97
C PHE A 44 1.77 2.01 -2.60
N LEU A 45 1.75 3.09 -1.83
CA LEU A 45 1.25 4.39 -2.27
C LEU A 45 2.41 5.29 -2.68
N ARG A 46 2.40 5.79 -3.92
CA ARG A 46 3.42 6.73 -4.41
C ARG A 46 2.81 8.02 -4.91
N LYS A 47 3.55 9.11 -4.73
CA LYS A 47 3.21 10.41 -5.31
C LYS A 47 3.53 10.39 -6.81
N SER A 48 2.66 11.00 -7.60
CA SER A 48 2.88 11.31 -9.02
C SER A 48 2.91 12.83 -9.19
N LYS A 49 2.85 13.32 -10.43
CA LYS A 49 2.85 14.76 -10.73
C LYS A 49 1.63 15.45 -10.12
N GLY A 50 1.85 16.47 -9.29
CA GLY A 50 0.81 17.30 -8.69
C GLY A 50 0.01 16.58 -7.59
N ASP A 51 -1.31 16.64 -7.70
CA ASP A 51 -2.27 16.02 -6.78
C ASP A 51 -2.47 14.51 -7.04
N LYS A 52 -1.95 13.99 -8.15
CA LYS A 52 -2.05 12.57 -8.51
C LYS A 52 -1.26 11.68 -7.55
N ARG A 53 -1.83 10.52 -7.28
CA ARG A 53 -1.29 9.41 -6.49
C ARG A 53 -1.49 8.11 -7.25
N VAL A 54 -0.65 7.14 -6.97
CA VAL A 54 -0.79 5.78 -7.49
C VAL A 54 -0.79 4.82 -6.31
N ALA A 55 -1.83 4.00 -6.22
CA ALA A 55 -1.90 2.87 -5.33
C ALA A 55 -1.54 1.61 -6.11
N LYS A 56 -0.42 0.97 -5.76
CA LYS A 56 -0.04 -0.32 -6.31
C LYS A 56 -0.44 -1.43 -5.35
N LEU A 57 -1.33 -2.33 -5.76
CA LEU A 57 -1.53 -3.60 -5.10
C LEU A 57 -0.36 -4.52 -5.47
N TYR A 58 0.37 -5.01 -4.48
CA TYR A 58 1.52 -5.90 -4.70
C TYR A 58 1.42 -7.22 -3.93
N ASP A 59 0.36 -7.38 -3.13
CA ASP A 59 0.09 -8.62 -2.42
C ASP A 59 -1.41 -8.74 -2.15
N SER A 60 -1.96 -9.87 -2.57
CA SER A 60 -3.32 -10.27 -2.27
C SER A 60 -3.50 -11.77 -2.49
N PRO A 61 -4.50 -12.41 -1.85
CA PRO A 61 -4.74 -13.84 -2.02
C PRO A 61 -5.32 -14.23 -3.39
N TYR A 62 -5.93 -13.31 -4.15
CA TYR A 62 -6.67 -13.66 -5.37
C TYR A 62 -6.68 -12.60 -6.48
N LEU A 63 -6.21 -11.38 -6.23
CA LEU A 63 -6.09 -10.34 -7.25
C LEU A 63 -4.67 -10.27 -7.80
N PRO A 64 -4.51 -9.99 -9.11
CA PRO A 64 -3.20 -9.73 -9.66
C PRO A 64 -2.64 -8.37 -9.19
N ASP A 65 -1.32 -8.26 -9.21
CA ASP A 65 -0.62 -7.00 -9.07
C ASP A 65 -1.17 -5.97 -10.07
N SER A 66 -1.55 -4.80 -9.56
CA SER A 66 -2.21 -3.76 -10.36
C SER A 66 -1.96 -2.37 -9.77
N GLU A 67 -2.13 -1.35 -10.60
CA GLU A 67 -2.04 0.05 -10.20
C GLU A 67 -3.37 0.76 -10.41
N ALA A 68 -3.78 1.55 -9.42
CA ALA A 68 -4.89 2.50 -9.53
C ALA A 68 -4.35 3.92 -9.39
N VAL A 69 -4.68 4.78 -10.34
CA VAL A 69 -4.33 6.21 -10.31
C VAL A 69 -5.51 6.98 -9.76
N PHE A 70 -5.25 7.88 -8.82
CA PHE A 70 -6.26 8.75 -8.21
C PHE A 70 -5.64 10.11 -7.88
N ARG A 71 -6.44 11.04 -7.37
CA ARG A 71 -6.06 12.39 -6.95
C ARG A 71 -6.48 12.65 -5.52
N ILE A 72 -5.71 13.47 -4.82
CA ILE A 72 -6.09 14.04 -3.53
C ILE A 72 -6.47 15.50 -3.73
N THR A 73 -7.76 15.80 -3.56
CA THR A 73 -8.31 17.14 -3.68
C THR A 73 -8.77 17.65 -2.30
N GLU A 74 -9.26 18.88 -2.23
CA GLU A 74 -9.89 19.44 -1.02
C GLU A 74 -11.10 18.63 -0.54
N LYS A 75 -11.72 17.84 -1.43
CA LYS A 75 -12.85 16.95 -1.12
C LYS A 75 -12.41 15.54 -0.74
N GLY A 76 -11.11 15.25 -0.73
CA GLY A 76 -10.55 13.91 -0.46
C GLY A 76 -10.12 13.17 -1.73
N ILE A 77 -10.27 11.84 -1.73
CA ILE A 77 -9.87 10.96 -2.83
C ILE A 77 -10.87 11.07 -3.98
N HIS A 78 -10.37 11.36 -5.18
CA HIS A 78 -11.12 11.41 -6.44
C HIS A 78 -10.32 10.79 -7.57
N ASP A 79 -10.95 10.45 -8.69
CA ASP A 79 -10.27 9.92 -9.88
C ASP A 79 -9.37 10.97 -10.58
#